data_AF-A0AA42EE90-F1
#
_entry.id   AF-A0AA42EE90-F1
#
_cell.length_a   1.000
_cell.length_b   1.000
_cell.length_c   1.000
_cell.angle_alpha   90.00
_cell.angle_beta   90.00
_cell.angle_gamma   90.00
#
_symmetry.space_group_name_H-M   'P 1'
#
loop_
_entity.id
_entity.type
_entity.pdbx_description
1 polymer ?
#
loop_
_entity_poly.entity_id
_entity_poly.type
_entity_poly.pdbx_seq_one_letter_code
_entity_poly.pdbx_strand_id
1 'polypeptide(L)'
;MIIATGALFIAISGFTTELKTSSLVMTKPQTNGILPEQCQKMFQEVDKLIADAEKQPGTHTQMQTMKNKLSSSKQQILKLDLIMQKKSCNKGLVALNGLKHNSNGE
;
A
#
# COMPACT_ATOMS: atom_id res chain seq x y z
N MET A 1 -12.26 47.48 -42.73
CA MET A 1 -12.65 46.15 -43.25
C MET A 1 -11.46 45.24 -43.02
N ILE A 2 -11.47 44.17 -42.21
CA ILE A 2 -12.49 43.22 -41.77
C ILE A 2 -11.94 42.64 -40.43
N ILE A 3 -12.77 42.66 -39.38
CA ILE A 3 -12.95 41.78 -38.19
C ILE A 3 -12.03 40.53 -38.03
N ALA A 4 -11.80 39.88 -36.89
CA ALA A 4 -12.51 39.75 -35.63
C ALA A 4 -11.55 39.22 -34.54
N THR A 5 -11.79 39.70 -33.33
CA THR A 5 -11.72 38.99 -32.05
C THR A 5 -11.95 37.47 -32.10
N GLY A 6 -11.12 36.70 -31.39
CA GLY A 6 -11.35 35.27 -31.14
C GLY A 6 -10.42 34.69 -30.08
N ALA A 7 -10.57 35.12 -28.82
CA ALA A 7 -10.00 34.40 -27.69
C ALA A 7 -10.76 33.08 -27.49
N LEU A 8 -10.10 31.96 -27.76
CA LEU A 8 -10.65 30.63 -27.55
C LEU A 8 -10.61 30.29 -26.05
N PHE A 9 -11.68 30.62 -25.34
CA PHE A 9 -11.91 30.14 -23.97
C PHE A 9 -12.38 28.69 -24.04
N ILE A 10 -11.50 27.75 -23.67
CA ILE A 10 -11.86 26.35 -23.47
C ILE A 10 -12.58 26.26 -22.12
N ALA A 11 -13.91 26.19 -22.17
CA ALA A 11 -14.74 25.87 -21.01
C ALA A 11 -14.51 24.41 -20.61
N ILE A 12 -13.69 24.18 -19.58
CA ILE A 12 -13.66 22.89 -18.90
C ILE A 12 -14.90 22.77 -18.01
N SER A 13 -15.76 21.82 -18.37
CA SER A 13 -16.95 21.46 -17.63
C SER A 13 -16.57 21.04 -16.20
N GLY A 14 -17.05 21.79 -15.21
CA GLY A 14 -16.98 21.38 -13.81
C GLY A 14 -17.80 20.12 -13.61
N PHE A 15 -17.14 18.99 -13.40
CA PHE A 15 -17.76 17.81 -12.79
C PHE A 15 -17.90 18.07 -11.29
N THR A 16 -19.04 18.59 -10.86
CA THR A 16 -19.44 18.53 -9.44
C THR A 16 -19.98 17.13 -9.18
N THR A 17 -19.10 16.17 -8.89
CA THR A 17 -19.54 14.94 -8.24
C THR A 17 -19.75 15.24 -6.76
N GLU A 18 -21.00 15.59 -6.39
CA GLU A 18 -21.44 15.50 -5.00
C GLU A 18 -21.42 14.02 -4.57
N LEU A 19 -20.30 13.60 -4.00
CA LEU A 19 -20.20 12.31 -3.33
C LEU A 19 -20.91 12.42 -1.97
N LYS A 20 -22.21 12.14 -1.99
CA LYS A 20 -23.01 11.83 -0.80
C LYS A 20 -22.45 10.55 -0.18
N THR A 21 -21.40 10.73 0.62
CA THR A 21 -20.69 9.67 1.30
C THR A 21 -21.58 9.25 2.45
N SER A 22 -22.33 8.15 2.25
CA SER A 22 -23.08 7.49 3.31
C SER A 22 -22.17 7.35 4.53
N SER A 23 -22.61 7.92 5.65
CA SER A 23 -21.93 7.84 6.94
C SER A 23 -21.87 6.36 7.33
N LEU A 24 -20.74 5.72 7.03
CA LEU A 24 -20.41 4.41 7.59
C LEU A 24 -20.10 4.68 9.05
N VAL A 25 -21.01 4.28 9.93
CA VAL A 25 -20.77 4.15 11.36
C VAL A 25 -19.55 3.25 11.51
N MET A 26 -18.38 3.85 11.68
CA MET A 26 -17.15 3.16 11.99
C MET A 26 -17.25 2.70 13.44
N THR A 27 -17.79 1.49 13.62
CA THR A 27 -17.61 0.73 14.86
C THR A 27 -16.12 0.70 15.15
N LYS A 28 -15.72 1.37 16.24
CA LYS A 28 -14.34 1.50 16.69
C LYS A 28 -13.71 0.10 16.74
N PRO A 29 -12.65 -0.16 15.95
CA PRO A 29 -11.96 -1.43 16.00
C PRO A 29 -11.43 -1.71 17.39
N GLN A 30 -11.79 -2.86 17.97
CA GLN A 30 -11.08 -3.35 19.14
C GLN A 30 -9.74 -3.92 18.69
N THR A 31 -8.72 -3.06 18.69
CA THR A 31 -7.33 -3.46 18.49
C THR A 31 -6.86 -4.18 19.76
N ASN A 32 -7.09 -5.49 19.84
CA ASN A 32 -6.16 -6.32 20.60
C ASN A 32 -4.81 -6.12 19.91
N GLY A 33 -3.83 -5.52 20.60
CA GLY A 33 -2.51 -5.16 20.05
C GLY A 33 -1.65 -6.35 19.58
N ILE A 34 -2.28 -7.51 19.37
CA ILE A 34 -1.68 -8.75 18.90
C ILE A 34 -1.85 -8.79 17.39
N LEU A 35 -0.73 -8.72 16.69
CA LEU A 35 -0.68 -8.83 15.24
C LEU A 35 -1.13 -10.25 14.81
N PRO A 36 -2.04 -10.40 13.83
CA PRO A 36 -2.45 -11.71 13.32
C PRO A 36 -1.26 -12.52 12.79
N GLU A 37 -1.34 -13.85 12.92
CA GLU A 37 -0.28 -14.76 12.46
C GLU A 37 0.06 -14.58 10.97
N GLN A 38 -0.94 -14.29 10.12
CA GLN A 38 -0.74 -14.03 8.69
C GLN A 38 0.15 -12.82 8.46
N CYS A 39 -0.03 -11.76 9.25
CA CYS A 39 0.81 -10.58 9.20
C CYS A 39 2.21 -10.88 9.68
N GLN A 40 2.36 -11.63 10.78
CA GLN A 40 3.67 -12.01 11.29
C GLN A 40 4.47 -12.80 10.25
N LYS A 41 3.86 -13.79 9.60
CA LYS A 41 4.46 -14.54 8.49
C LYS A 41 4.86 -13.63 7.34
N MET A 42 3.96 -12.75 6.90
CA MET A 42 4.23 -11.79 5.81
C MET A 42 5.46 -10.94 6.12
N PHE A 43 5.48 -10.28 7.29
CA PHE A 43 6.56 -9.38 7.67
C PHE A 43 7.90 -10.12 7.79
N GLN A 44 7.90 -11.31 8.40
CA GLN A 44 9.10 -12.13 8.50
C GLN A 44 9.66 -12.54 7.13
N GLU A 45 8.79 -12.83 6.17
CA GLU A 45 9.20 -13.25 4.83
C GLU A 45 9.74 -12.07 4.01
N VAL A 46 9.16 -10.88 4.16
CA VAL A 46 9.72 -9.64 3.61
C VAL A 46 11.06 -9.30 4.26
N ASP A 47 11.18 -9.40 5.59
CA ASP A 47 12.44 -9.13 6.30
C ASP A 47 13.57 -10.04 5.82
N LYS A 48 13.27 -11.33 5.56
CA LYS A 48 14.24 -12.25 4.95
C LYS A 48 14.64 -11.80 3.54
N LEU A 49 13.68 -11.40 2.72
CA LEU A 49 13.94 -10.93 1.36
C LEU A 49 14.79 -9.65 1.36
N ILE A 50 14.50 -8.72 2.27
CA ILE A 50 15.30 -7.51 2.49
C ILE A 50 16.71 -7.91 2.90
N ALA A 51 16.87 -8.83 3.86
CA ALA A 51 18.18 -9.26 4.34
C ALA A 51 19.03 -9.94 3.25
N ASP A 52 18.42 -10.72 2.35
CA ASP A 52 19.13 -11.31 1.21
C ASP A 52 19.47 -10.25 0.15
N ALA A 53 18.59 -9.29 -0.10
CA ALA A 53 18.87 -8.17 -0.98
C ALA A 53 19.93 -7.21 -0.39
N GLU A 54 20.03 -7.07 0.93
CA GLU A 54 21.08 -6.28 1.59
C GLU A 54 22.47 -6.88 1.40
N LYS A 55 22.59 -8.19 1.13
CA LYS A 55 23.88 -8.82 0.82
C LYS A 55 24.36 -8.49 -0.59
N GLN A 56 23.49 -7.98 -1.47
CA GLN A 56 23.85 -7.62 -2.83
C GLN A 56 24.53 -6.23 -2.87
N PRO A 57 25.68 -6.11 -3.54
CA PRO A 57 26.37 -4.82 -3.65
C PRO A 57 25.51 -3.81 -4.43
N GLY A 58 25.40 -2.59 -3.90
CA GLY A 58 24.60 -1.51 -4.50
C GLY A 58 23.15 -1.44 -4.04
N THR A 59 22.67 -2.37 -3.21
CA THR A 59 21.25 -2.43 -2.79
C THR A 59 21.00 -1.92 -1.36
N HIS A 60 22.05 -1.67 -0.57
CA HIS A 60 21.95 -1.28 0.85
C HIS A 60 21.00 -0.09 1.11
N THR A 61 21.11 1.01 0.37
CA THR A 61 20.28 2.21 0.59
C THR A 61 18.80 1.95 0.31
N GLN A 62 18.52 1.18 -0.75
CA GLN A 62 17.15 0.82 -1.13
C GLN A 62 16.54 -0.13 -0.10
N MET A 63 17.33 -1.07 0.42
CA MET A 63 16.87 -2.02 1.42
C MET A 63 16.66 -1.39 2.80
N GLN A 64 17.51 -0.46 3.22
CA GLN A 64 17.28 0.34 4.43
C GLN A 64 15.97 1.13 4.34
N THR A 65 15.69 1.73 3.17
CA THR A 65 14.43 2.41 2.90
C THR A 65 13.24 1.43 2.98
N MET A 66 13.38 0.24 2.41
CA MET A 66 12.36 -0.80 2.43
C MET A 66 12.05 -1.26 3.86
N LYS A 67 13.09 -1.49 4.68
CA LYS A 67 12.97 -1.86 6.10
C LYS A 67 12.24 -0.79 6.91
N ASN A 68 12.57 0.49 6.69
CA ASN A 68 11.87 1.60 7.33
C ASN A 68 10.39 1.66 6.93
N LYS A 69 10.08 1.47 5.65
CA LYS A 69 8.70 1.39 5.16
C LYS A 69 7.95 0.17 5.72
N LEU A 70 8.62 -0.97 5.87
CA LEU A 70 8.04 -2.19 6.43
C LEU A 70 7.68 -1.99 7.92
N SER A 71 8.57 -1.40 8.70
CA SER A 71 8.33 -1.07 10.11
C SER A 71 7.17 -0.09 10.27
N SER A 72 7.13 0.96 9.45
CA SER A 72 6.00 1.91 9.43
C SER A 72 4.69 1.22 9.04
N SER A 73 4.72 0.35 8.02
CA SER A 73 3.55 -0.43 7.60
C SER A 73 3.04 -1.33 8.72
N LYS A 74 3.93 -2.00 9.47
CA LYS A 74 3.56 -2.79 10.65
C LYS A 74 2.81 -1.94 11.68
N GLN A 75 3.32 -0.75 11.99
CA GLN A 75 2.65 0.17 12.91
C GLN A 75 1.30 0.67 12.39
N GLN A 76 1.17 0.91 11.07
CA GLN A 76 -0.09 1.31 10.46
C GLN A 76 -1.12 0.18 10.50
N ILE A 77 -0.72 -1.06 10.22
CA ILE A 77 -1.61 -2.23 10.29
C ILE A 77 -2.12 -2.41 11.72
N LEU A 78 -1.29 -2.22 12.74
CA LEU A 78 -1.73 -2.31 14.14
C LEU A 78 -2.82 -1.29 14.52
N LYS A 79 -2.97 -0.19 13.75
CA LYS A 79 -4.04 0.81 13.94
C LYS A 79 -5.34 0.45 13.21
N LEU A 80 -5.34 -0.59 12.38
CA LEU A 80 -6.51 -1.07 11.63
C LEU A 80 -7.30 -2.12 12.42
N ASP A 81 -8.53 -2.36 11.99
CA ASP A 81 -9.34 -3.47 12.51
C ASP A 81 -8.75 -4.84 12.17
N LEU A 82 -8.93 -5.83 13.06
CA LEU A 82 -8.43 -7.20 12.91
C LEU A 82 -8.79 -7.81 11.54
N ILE A 83 -10.01 -7.56 11.04
CA ILE A 83 -10.44 -8.03 9.72
C ILE A 83 -9.58 -7.39 8.62
N MET A 84 -9.34 -6.08 8.71
CA MET A 84 -8.51 -5.34 7.76
C MET A 84 -7.03 -5.71 7.87
N GLN A 85 -6.53 -5.99 9.08
CA GLN A 85 -5.18 -6.51 9.30
C GLN A 85 -5.02 -7.84 8.56
N LYS A 86 -5.91 -8.80 8.83
CA LYS A 86 -5.88 -10.12 8.21
C LYS A 86 -5.99 -10.05 6.69
N LYS A 87 -6.89 -9.21 6.16
CA LYS A 87 -7.06 -8.99 4.71
C LYS A 87 -5.81 -8.40 4.06
N SER A 88 -5.24 -7.35 4.66
CA SER A 88 -4.04 -6.69 4.12
C SER A 88 -2.85 -7.64 4.09
N CYS A 89 -2.65 -8.38 5.17
CA CYS A 89 -1.53 -9.31 5.30
C CYS A 89 -1.68 -10.55 4.43
N ASN A 90 -2.90 -11.07 4.26
CA ASN A 90 -3.15 -12.16 3.33
C ASN A 90 -2.83 -11.75 1.90
N LYS A 91 -3.25 -10.54 1.47
CA LYS A 91 -2.92 -10.01 0.15
C LYS A 91 -1.40 -9.87 -0.04
N GLY A 92 -0.69 -9.41 0.98
CA GLY A 92 0.77 -9.32 0.94
C GLY A 92 1.45 -10.70 0.86
N LEU A 93 0.97 -11.71 1.60
CA LEU A 93 1.45 -13.08 1.49
C LEU A 93 1.22 -13.67 0.09
N VAL A 94 0.07 -13.43 -0.52
CA VAL A 94 -0.21 -13.88 -1.89
C VAL A 94 0.74 -13.22 -2.88
N ALA A 95 0.95 -11.90 -2.75
CA ALA A 95 1.90 -11.17 -3.59
C ALA A 95 3.34 -11.68 -3.42
N LEU A 96 3.77 -11.96 -2.19
CA LEU A 96 5.11 -12.50 -1.90
C LEU A 96 5.29 -13.91 -2.49
N ASN A 97 4.28 -14.77 -2.39
CA ASN A 97 4.32 -16.08 -3.02
C ASN A 97 4.39 -15.97 -4.55
N GLY A 98 3.65 -15.03 -5.15
CA GLY A 98 3.74 -14.74 -6.58
C GLY A 98 5.13 -14.26 -7.00
N LEU A 99 5.73 -13.33 -6.26
CA LEU A 99 7.11 -12.87 -6.48
C LEU A 99 8.12 -14.01 -6.41
N LYS A 100 7.98 -14.90 -5.42
CA LYS A 100 8.85 -16.08 -5.26
C LYS A 100 8.69 -17.08 -6.41
N HIS A 101 7.48 -17.27 -6.90
CA HIS A 101 7.20 -18.14 -8.04
C HIS A 101 7.80 -17.57 -9.33
N ASN A 102 7.64 -16.27 -9.56
CA ASN A 102 8.17 -15.58 -10.75
C ASN A 102 9.70 -15.42 -10.73
N SER A 103 10.36 -15.57 -9.59
CA SER A 103 11.84 -15.58 -9.50
C SER A 103 12.46 -16.97 -9.68
N ASN A 104 11.65 -18.02 -9.87
CA ASN A 104 12.10 -19.38 -10.18
C ASN A 104 11.82 -19.78 -11.64
N GLY A 105 11.43 -18.83 -12.49
CA GLY A 105 11.06 -19.11 -13.88
C GLY A 105 11.16 -17.88 -14.76
N GLU A 106 12.34 -17.31 -14.87
CA GLU A 106 12.84 -16.56 -16.04
C GLU A 106 14.36 -16.36 -15.93
#